data_AF-A0A349X8T3-F1
#
_entry.id   AF-A0A349X8T3-F1
#
_cell.length_a   1.000
_cell.length_b   1.000
_cell.length_c   1.000
_cell.angle_alpha   90.00
_cell.angle_beta   90.00
_cell.angle_gamma   90.00
#
_symmetry.space_group_name_H-M   'P 1'
#
loop_
_entity.id
_entity.type
_entity.pdbx_description
1 polymer ?
#
loop_
_entity_poly.entity_id
_entity_poly.type
_entity_poly.pdbx_seq_one_letter_code
_entity_poly.pdbx_strand_id
1 'polypeptide(L)'
;LISGHRRKFPLGLFEDLPSTLVTPAKRIAVILRLAVLIHRGRVSHGGDEVSIEVDGRNISLRFAEGWLDQNPLTEADLKQEYSWLKQIGLKLSFK
;
A
#
# COMPACT_ATOMS: atom_id res chain seq x y z
N LEU A 1 -10.87 13.79 6.66
CA LEU A 1 -11.13 12.70 5.68
C LEU A 1 -10.66 13.00 4.25
N ILE A 2 -10.37 14.26 3.88
CA ILE A 2 -9.84 14.61 2.53
C ILE A 2 -8.32 14.83 2.53
N SER A 3 -7.67 15.05 3.69
CA SER A 3 -6.24 15.37 3.77
C SER A 3 -5.27 14.17 3.89
N GLY A 4 -5.76 12.94 3.86
CA GLY A 4 -4.97 11.73 4.13
C GLY A 4 -4.49 10.94 2.90
N HIS A 5 -5.06 11.18 1.72
CA HIS A 5 -4.80 10.36 0.54
C HIS A 5 -3.40 10.54 -0.08
N ARG A 6 -2.66 11.60 0.29
CA ARG A 6 -1.33 11.92 -0.25
C ARG A 6 -0.29 12.30 0.81
N ARG A 7 -0.54 12.01 2.09
CA ARG A 7 0.37 12.41 3.18
C ARG A 7 1.15 11.24 3.78
N LYS A 8 2.31 11.62 4.32
CA LYS A 8 3.28 10.78 5.04
C LYS A 8 2.56 9.77 5.92
N PHE A 9 3.01 8.51 5.91
CA PHE A 9 2.46 7.46 6.77
C PHE A 9 2.40 7.98 8.21
N PRO A 10 1.21 8.13 8.82
CA PRO A 10 1.07 8.83 10.08
C PRO A 10 1.50 7.93 11.23
N LEU A 11 2.82 7.77 11.38
CA LEU A 11 3.44 6.97 12.44
C LEU A 11 2.92 7.37 13.83
N GLY A 12 2.75 8.68 14.08
CA GLY A 12 2.30 9.21 15.37
C GLY A 12 0.87 8.83 15.75
N LEU A 13 -0.01 8.54 14.78
CA LEU A 13 -1.38 8.08 15.06
C LEU A 13 -1.43 6.68 15.71
N PHE A 14 -0.33 5.91 15.58
CA PHE A 14 -0.23 4.59 16.18
C PHE A 14 0.49 4.61 17.53
N GLU A 15 1.08 5.73 17.95
CA GLU A 15 1.79 5.83 19.24
C GLU A 15 0.82 5.94 20.42
N ASP A 16 -0.41 6.36 20.19
CA ASP A 16 -1.49 6.40 21.18
C ASP A 16 -2.10 5.01 21.46
N LEU A 17 -1.73 3.99 20.67
CA LEU A 17 -2.21 2.61 20.86
C LEU A 17 -1.35 1.85 21.88
N PRO A 18 -1.94 0.90 22.62
CA PRO A 18 -1.17 -0.06 23.42
C PRO A 18 -0.07 -0.71 22.58
N SER A 19 1.13 -0.87 23.12
CA SER A 19 2.32 -1.39 22.43
C SER A 19 2.09 -2.74 21.73
N THR A 20 1.18 -3.56 22.24
CA THR A 20 0.73 -4.84 21.67
C THR A 20 -0.05 -4.67 20.36
N LEU A 21 -0.76 -3.56 20.19
CA LEU A 21 -1.62 -3.26 19.04
C LEU A 21 -0.94 -2.41 17.96
N VAL A 22 0.17 -1.74 18.28
CA VAL A 22 0.90 -0.87 17.33
C VAL A 22 1.32 -1.61 16.07
N THR A 23 1.92 -2.79 16.22
CA THR A 23 2.39 -3.60 15.09
C THR A 23 1.26 -4.12 14.19
N PRO A 24 0.22 -4.80 14.72
CA PRO A 24 -0.90 -5.24 13.88
C PRO A 24 -1.66 -4.07 13.26
N ALA A 25 -1.86 -2.95 13.98
CA ALA A 25 -2.51 -1.76 13.43
C ALA A 25 -1.71 -1.16 12.25
N LYS A 26 -0.38 -1.08 12.35
CA LYS A 26 0.48 -0.65 11.24
C LYS A 26 0.34 -1.58 10.03
N ARG A 27 0.33 -2.89 10.23
CA ARG A 27 0.16 -3.87 9.14
C ARG A 27 -1.19 -3.72 8.43
N ILE A 28 -2.28 -3.63 9.19
CA ILE A 28 -3.62 -3.44 8.65
C ILE A 28 -3.71 -2.12 7.87
N ALA A 29 -3.13 -1.03 8.42
CA ALA A 29 -3.11 0.25 7.75
C ALA A 29 -2.35 0.19 6.41
N VAL A 30 -1.24 -0.54 6.32
CA VAL A 30 -0.52 -0.75 5.06
C VAL A 30 -1.36 -1.54 4.06
N ILE A 31 -1.97 -2.65 4.48
CA ILE A 31 -2.84 -3.46 3.60
C ILE A 31 -4.00 -2.61 3.07
N LEU A 32 -4.65 -1.83 3.93
CA LEU A 32 -5.75 -0.96 3.55
C LEU A 32 -5.30 0.11 2.55
N ARG A 33 -4.14 0.74 2.78
CA ARG A 33 -3.59 1.75 1.86
C ARG A 33 -3.31 1.14 0.48
N LEU A 34 -2.66 -0.02 0.44
CA LEU A 34 -2.38 -0.71 -0.83
C LEU A 34 -3.69 -1.08 -1.54
N ALA A 35 -4.67 -1.63 -0.83
CA ALA A 35 -5.98 -1.99 -1.41
C ALA A 35 -6.68 -0.77 -2.02
N VAL A 36 -6.68 0.36 -1.32
CA VAL A 36 -7.30 1.61 -1.80
C VAL A 36 -6.56 2.18 -3.02
N LEU A 37 -5.23 2.11 -3.06
CA LEU A 37 -4.44 2.55 -4.21
C LEU A 37 -4.74 1.70 -5.45
N ILE A 38 -4.77 0.38 -5.29
CA ILE A 38 -5.03 -0.56 -6.39
C ILE A 38 -6.44 -0.36 -6.96
N HIS A 39 -7.45 -0.16 -6.12
CA HIS A 39 -8.86 -0.05 -6.55
C HIS A 39 -9.30 1.37 -6.95
N ARG A 40 -8.38 2.36 -6.94
CA ARG A 40 -8.69 3.77 -7.23
C ARG A 40 -9.23 4.00 -8.65
N GLY A 41 -8.84 3.17 -9.61
CA GLY A 41 -9.22 3.32 -11.02
C GLY A 41 -10.72 3.16 -11.31
N ARG A 42 -11.53 2.66 -10.34
CA ARG A 42 -12.94 2.27 -10.55
C ARG A 42 -13.16 1.39 -11.79
N VAL A 43 -12.11 0.74 -12.28
CA VAL A 43 -12.22 -0.22 -13.36
C VAL A 43 -12.61 -1.53 -12.69
N SER A 44 -13.90 -1.86 -12.81
CA SER A 44 -14.45 -3.14 -12.38
C SER A 44 -13.90 -4.23 -13.31
N HIS A 45 -12.66 -4.64 -13.12
CA HIS A 45 -12.06 -5.73 -13.88
C HIS A 45 -11.77 -6.89 -12.92
N GLY A 46 -12.07 -8.10 -13.39
CA GLY A 46 -12.21 -9.30 -12.57
C GLY A 46 -10.97 -9.61 -11.74
N GLY A 47 -11.18 -10.34 -10.64
CA GLY A 47 -10.28 -10.47 -9.48
C GLY A 47 -8.88 -11.07 -9.69
N ASP A 48 -8.34 -11.12 -10.91
CA ASP A 48 -7.06 -11.75 -11.24
C ASP A 48 -5.95 -10.76 -11.62
N GLU A 49 -6.20 -9.45 -11.60
CA GLU A 49 -5.22 -8.46 -12.07
C GLU A 49 -4.10 -8.17 -11.06
N VAL A 50 -4.27 -8.50 -9.77
CA VAL A 50 -3.28 -8.19 -8.72
C VAL A 50 -3.16 -9.29 -7.67
N SER A 51 -1.92 -9.72 -7.40
CA SER A 51 -1.59 -10.61 -6.28
C SER A 51 -0.64 -9.94 -5.29
N ILE A 52 -0.74 -10.33 -4.02
CA ILE A 52 0.11 -9.84 -2.93
C ILE A 52 0.81 -11.00 -2.22
N GLU A 53 2.13 -10.92 -2.11
CA GLU A 53 2.96 -11.84 -1.34
C GLU A 53 3.63 -11.06 -0.21
N VAL A 54 3.57 -11.56 1.02
CA VAL A 54 4.18 -10.93 2.19
C VAL A 54 5.17 -11.90 2.84
N ASP A 55 6.43 -11.48 2.94
CA ASP A 55 7.47 -12.20 3.65
C ASP A 55 8.10 -11.28 4.71
N GLY A 56 7.64 -11.44 5.95
CA GLY A 56 8.10 -10.68 7.11
C GLY A 56 7.83 -9.16 6.99
N ARG A 57 8.81 -8.43 6.46
CA ARG A 57 8.77 -6.98 6.20
C ARG A 57 8.77 -6.61 4.71
N ASN A 58 8.88 -7.62 3.85
CA ASN A 58 8.84 -7.48 2.41
C ASN A 58 7.41 -7.71 1.92
N ILE A 59 6.90 -6.80 1.11
CA ILE A 59 5.59 -6.84 0.50
C ILE A 59 5.83 -6.78 -1.00
N SER A 60 5.42 -7.82 -1.72
CA SER A 60 5.53 -7.90 -3.17
C SER A 60 4.14 -7.88 -3.77
N LEU A 61 3.89 -6.93 -4.66
CA LEU A 61 2.70 -6.87 -5.49
C LEU A 61 3.07 -7.38 -6.88
N ARG A 62 2.20 -8.20 -7.47
CA ARG A 62 2.32 -8.57 -8.89
C ARG A 62 1.07 -8.17 -9.59
N PHE A 63 1.22 -7.41 -10.66
CA PHE A 63 0.16 -6.99 -11.53
C PHE A 63 0.12 -7.87 -12.77
N ALA A 64 -1.04 -7.95 -13.43
CA ALA A 64 -1.15 -8.51 -14.76
C ALA A 64 -0.30 -7.71 -15.76
N GLU A 65 0.19 -8.38 -16.79
CA GLU A 65 1.03 -7.75 -17.82
C GLU A 65 0.29 -6.58 -18.48
N GLY A 66 0.98 -5.43 -18.61
CA GLY A 66 0.41 -4.21 -19.20
C GLY A 66 -0.61 -3.46 -18.32
N TRP A 67 -0.89 -3.93 -17.10
CA TRP A 67 -1.84 -3.25 -16.20
C TRP A 67 -1.29 -1.93 -15.66
N LEU A 68 -0.02 -1.91 -15.24
CA LEU A 68 0.63 -0.70 -14.73
C LEU A 68 0.77 0.37 -15.83
N ASP A 69 1.02 -0.05 -17.07
CA ASP A 69 1.08 0.86 -18.23
C ASP A 69 -0.28 1.52 -18.51
N GLN A 70 -1.37 0.79 -18.28
CA GLN A 70 -2.74 1.29 -18.39
C GLN A 70 -3.17 2.14 -17.18
N ASN A 71 -2.45 2.03 -16.05
CA ASN A 71 -2.77 2.71 -14.79
C ASN A 71 -1.57 3.54 -14.25
N PRO A 72 -1.06 4.53 -15.02
CA PRO A 72 0.15 5.30 -14.64
C PRO A 72 -0.03 6.12 -13.36
N LEU A 73 -1.28 6.50 -13.03
CA LEU A 73 -1.59 7.16 -11.76
C LEU A 73 -1.40 6.23 -10.56
N THR A 74 -1.78 4.96 -10.69
CA THR A 74 -1.58 3.95 -9.64
C THR A 74 -0.10 3.66 -9.49
N GLU A 75 0.65 3.55 -10.59
CA GLU A 75 2.10 3.35 -10.56
C GLU A 75 2.82 4.51 -9.80
N ALA A 76 2.44 5.76 -10.08
CA ALA A 76 2.97 6.92 -9.37
C ALA A 76 2.66 6.90 -7.87
N ASP A 77 1.43 6.54 -7.49
CA ASP A 77 1.03 6.42 -6.09
C ASP A 77 1.77 5.26 -5.38
N LEU A 78 2.00 4.12 -6.05
CA LEU A 78 2.78 3.00 -5.51
C LEU A 78 4.26 3.37 -5.28
N LYS A 79 4.86 4.15 -6.18
CA LYS A 79 6.22 4.71 -5.99
C LYS A 79 6.30 5.61 -4.76
N GLN A 80 5.26 6.40 -4.52
CA GLN A 80 5.16 7.24 -3.33
C GLN A 80 4.99 6.39 -2.06
N GLU A 81 4.13 5.37 -2.10
CA GLU A 81 3.92 4.44 -0.99
C GLU A 81 5.19 3.66 -0.63
N TYR A 82 5.94 3.20 -1.63
CA TYR A 82 7.26 2.59 -1.46
C TYR A 82 8.19 3.46 -0.60
N SER A 83 8.23 4.77 -0.89
CA SER A 83 9.08 5.72 -0.18
C SER A 83 8.66 5.92 1.28
N TRP A 84 7.37 5.83 1.59
CA TRP A 84 6.86 5.91 2.95
C TRP A 84 7.04 4.61 3.72
N LEU A 85 6.79 3.46 3.09
CA LEU A 85 6.98 2.15 3.71
C LEU A 85 8.45 1.93 4.09
N LYS A 86 9.38 2.41 3.25
CA LYS A 86 10.81 2.38 3.55
C LYS A 86 11.17 3.14 4.83
N GLN A 87 10.50 4.26 5.11
CA GLN A 87 10.74 5.05 6.35
C GLN A 87 10.30 4.31 7.62
N ILE A 88 9.38 3.35 7.50
CA ILE A 88 8.86 2.56 8.62
C ILE A 88 9.48 1.15 8.69
N GLY A 89 10.51 0.89 7.88
CA GLY A 89 11.24 -0.38 7.85
C GLY A 89 10.55 -1.50 7.07
N LEU A 90 9.53 -1.18 6.26
CA LEU A 90 8.88 -2.11 5.33
C LEU A 90 9.42 -1.89 3.91
N LYS A 91 9.57 -2.98 3.15
CA LYS A 91 9.98 -2.91 1.75
C LYS A 91 8.78 -3.28 0.89
N LEU A 92 8.41 -2.39 -0.01
CA LEU A 92 7.44 -2.68 -1.06
C LEU A 92 8.17 -2.97 -2.36
N SER A 93 7.68 -3.92 -3.14
CA SER A 93 8.15 -4.19 -4.49
C SER A 93 6.93 -4.46 -5.36
N PHE A 94 6.94 -4.00 -6.60
CA PHE A 94 5.87 -4.24 -7.54
C PHE A 94 6.46 -4.53 -8.92
N LYS A 95 5.77 -5.40 -9.66
CA LYS A 95 6.07 -5.76 -11.05
C LYS A 95 4.78 -5.96 -11.82
#